data_AF-A0A661SKU8-F1
#
_entry.id   AF-A0A661SKU8-F1
#
_cell.length_a   1.000
_cell.length_b   1.000
_cell.length_c   1.000
_cell.angle_alpha   90.00
_cell.angle_beta   90.00
_cell.angle_gamma   90.00
#
_symmetry.space_group_name_H-M   'P 1'
#
loop_
_entity.id
_entity.type
_entity.pdbx_description
1 polymer ?
#
loop_
_entity_poly.entity_id
_entity_poly.type
_entity_poly.pdbx_seq_one_letter_code
_entity_poly.pdbx_strand_id
1 'polypeptide(L)'
;MFEHDYDKSYRSPVIEGYTAPRPYGLDYHYLAMDVHAERGMECTDCHTKTDVMGTGTVYGYEAEVPKTQCSDCHGGFCQPTPNKAVANIKSEGEAFLFRSNTSGRKFKLALFSKDVVSHNIPQHKEVRCGACHAQWSYQDYGLSVMRDDSPDYGKWARLLIQGDPYLEGFLRKELNRVANQPPVSPDWLDGNMKPGIWYSGWRARRWEFMPLGLDSKGKYAVLRPRYQYFVSYIDKNGDVVLDSVAPKRGDGKGVGWAFMPYRPHTISPVGRKCEGCHLNETAAGRGIFRANTCDSELFLPSPPAIDHMRLLNKKERDRLLRVTEEYRVKRFLDELTTTR
;
A
#
# COMPACT_ATOMS: atom_id res chain seq x y z
N MET A 1 -10.06 -4.35 0.29
CA MET A 1 -10.69 -3.26 -0.49
C MET A 1 -9.60 -2.48 -1.21
N PHE A 2 -9.84 -2.06 -2.45
CA PHE A 2 -8.94 -1.24 -3.25
C PHE A 2 -9.77 -0.19 -3.99
N GLU A 3 -9.53 1.08 -3.72
CA GLU A 3 -10.34 2.19 -4.24
C GLU A 3 -10.36 2.19 -5.77
N HIS A 4 -11.51 2.45 -6.40
CA HIS A 4 -11.62 2.60 -7.85
C HIS A 4 -10.78 3.78 -8.35
N ASP A 5 -10.30 3.71 -9.59
CA ASP A 5 -9.62 4.84 -10.22
C ASP A 5 -10.58 6.02 -10.47
N TYR A 6 -10.06 7.20 -10.79
CA TYR A 6 -10.84 8.44 -10.83
C TYR A 6 -11.60 8.64 -12.16
N ASP A 7 -11.13 8.04 -13.26
CA ASP A 7 -11.85 8.10 -14.54
C ASP A 7 -13.20 7.38 -14.46
N LYS A 8 -14.22 7.95 -15.10
CA LYS A 8 -15.57 7.41 -15.17
C LYS A 8 -15.64 5.97 -15.72
N SER A 9 -14.64 5.51 -16.49
CA SER A 9 -14.59 4.12 -16.96
C SER A 9 -14.50 3.10 -15.84
N TYR A 10 -14.04 3.51 -14.65
CA TYR A 10 -13.93 2.69 -13.45
C TYR A 10 -15.15 2.83 -12.52
N ARG A 11 -16.32 3.18 -13.08
CA ARG A 11 -17.60 3.29 -12.35
C ARG A 11 -18.53 2.08 -12.59
N SER A 12 -17.93 0.92 -12.87
CA SER A 12 -18.58 -0.38 -13.02
C SER A 12 -18.47 -1.19 -11.71
N PRO A 13 -19.47 -2.01 -11.33
CA PRO A 13 -20.69 -2.34 -12.07
C PRO A 13 -21.83 -1.33 -11.86
N VAL A 14 -22.69 -1.23 -12.88
CA VAL A 14 -24.01 -0.61 -12.77
C VAL A 14 -24.96 -1.67 -12.20
N ILE A 15 -25.60 -1.38 -11.07
CA ILE A 15 -26.56 -2.27 -10.40
C ILE A 15 -27.96 -1.81 -10.79
N GLU A 16 -28.72 -2.66 -11.48
CA GLU A 16 -30.10 -2.37 -11.91
C GLU A 16 -30.25 -1.06 -12.72
N GLY A 17 -29.24 -0.70 -13.51
CA GLY A 17 -29.24 0.54 -14.29
C GLY A 17 -28.75 1.78 -13.53
N TYR A 18 -28.40 1.65 -12.24
CA TYR A 18 -27.88 2.74 -11.41
C TYR A 18 -26.44 2.48 -10.95
N THR A 19 -25.67 3.54 -10.77
CA THR A 19 -24.39 3.43 -10.06
C THR A 19 -24.64 3.10 -8.60
N ALA A 20 -23.86 2.17 -8.03
CA ALA A 20 -23.95 1.83 -6.62
C ALA A 20 -23.81 3.08 -5.71
N PRO A 21 -24.52 3.13 -4.56
CA PRO A 21 -24.38 4.23 -3.62
C PRO A 21 -22.95 4.30 -3.06
N ARG A 22 -22.42 5.52 -2.91
CA ARG A 22 -21.06 5.79 -2.41
C ARG A 22 -21.13 6.55 -1.07
N PRO A 23 -21.56 5.92 0.04
CA PRO A 23 -21.69 6.60 1.33
C PRO A 23 -20.36 7.13 1.88
N TYR A 24 -19.22 6.59 1.41
CA TYR A 24 -17.87 6.95 1.85
C TYR A 24 -17.02 7.60 0.74
N GLY A 25 -17.67 8.28 -0.23
CA GLY A 25 -16.98 9.05 -1.27
C GLY A 25 -16.70 8.24 -2.54
N LEU A 26 -15.66 7.41 -2.54
CA LEU A 26 -15.31 6.54 -3.68
C LEU A 26 -15.77 5.10 -3.47
N ASP A 27 -16.00 4.41 -4.59
CA ASP A 27 -16.31 2.98 -4.59
C ASP A 27 -15.02 2.15 -4.57
N TYR A 28 -15.12 0.87 -4.20
CA TYR A 28 -13.98 0.00 -3.97
C TYR A 28 -14.11 -1.35 -4.69
N HIS A 29 -13.02 -1.79 -5.28
CA HIS A 29 -12.82 -3.17 -5.67
C HIS A 29 -12.72 -4.05 -4.42
N TYR A 30 -13.65 -4.99 -4.29
CA TYR A 30 -13.63 -6.03 -3.27
C TYR A 30 -12.67 -7.15 -3.70
N LEU A 31 -11.38 -6.95 -3.39
CA LEU A 31 -10.33 -7.94 -3.61
C LEU A 31 -10.38 -9.06 -2.56
N ALA A 32 -9.63 -10.14 -2.82
CA ALA A 32 -9.50 -11.26 -1.90
C ALA A 32 -9.18 -10.79 -0.48
N MET A 33 -9.91 -11.36 0.49
CA MET A 33 -9.77 -11.00 1.90
C MET A 33 -8.49 -11.58 2.48
N ASP A 34 -7.98 -10.89 3.50
CA ASP A 34 -6.97 -11.43 4.39
C ASP A 34 -7.54 -12.64 5.16
N VAL A 35 -6.71 -13.64 5.43
CA VAL A 35 -7.13 -14.85 6.14
C VAL A 35 -7.70 -14.59 7.55
N HIS A 36 -7.31 -13.50 8.21
CA HIS A 36 -7.89 -13.09 9.48
C HIS A 36 -9.33 -12.59 9.28
N ALA A 37 -9.56 -11.76 8.26
CA ALA A 37 -10.88 -11.25 7.89
C ALA A 37 -11.80 -12.39 7.42
N GLU A 38 -11.30 -13.33 6.61
CA GLU A 38 -12.05 -14.55 6.22
C GLU A 38 -12.51 -15.36 7.42
N ARG A 39 -11.71 -15.40 8.49
CA ARG A 39 -12.07 -16.07 9.75
C ARG A 39 -13.00 -15.24 10.63
N GLY A 40 -13.28 -13.99 10.26
CA GLY A 40 -14.17 -13.09 10.99
C GLY A 40 -13.48 -12.26 12.07
N MET A 41 -12.17 -12.01 11.94
CA MET A 41 -11.48 -10.99 12.72
C MET A 41 -11.68 -9.60 12.10
N GLU A 42 -11.70 -8.59 12.95
CA GLU A 42 -11.87 -7.19 12.56
C GLU A 42 -10.60 -6.37 12.78
N CYS A 43 -10.57 -5.15 12.25
CA CYS A 43 -9.45 -4.22 12.40
C CYS A 43 -9.02 -4.06 13.87
N THR A 44 -10.00 -3.98 14.77
CA THR A 44 -9.81 -3.78 16.22
C THR A 44 -9.25 -4.99 16.95
N ASP A 45 -9.22 -6.18 16.33
CA ASP A 45 -8.58 -7.35 16.90
C ASP A 45 -7.04 -7.22 16.88
N CYS A 46 -6.50 -6.50 15.89
CA CYS A 46 -5.07 -6.21 15.77
C CYS A 46 -4.71 -4.78 16.20
N HIS A 47 -5.57 -3.81 15.87
CA HIS A 47 -5.38 -2.39 16.18
C HIS A 47 -6.12 -1.98 17.45
N THR A 48 -5.38 -1.73 18.50
CA THR A 48 -5.92 -1.28 19.79
C THR A 48 -6.49 0.14 19.69
N LYS A 49 -7.29 0.55 20.69
CA LYS A 49 -7.79 1.93 20.78
C LYS A 49 -6.66 2.96 20.69
N THR A 50 -5.52 2.70 21.32
CA THR A 50 -4.35 3.59 21.28
C THR A 50 -3.69 3.62 19.91
N ASP A 51 -3.75 2.54 19.14
CA ASP A 51 -3.23 2.52 17.76
C ASP A 51 -4.07 3.38 16.82
N VAL A 52 -5.38 3.44 17.05
CA VAL A 52 -6.34 4.16 16.18
C VAL A 52 -6.53 5.61 16.63
N MET A 53 -6.77 5.83 17.93
CA MET A 53 -7.04 7.15 18.49
C MET A 53 -5.78 7.92 18.87
N GLY A 54 -4.62 7.24 18.84
CA GLY A 54 -3.35 7.80 19.25
C GLY A 54 -3.15 7.82 20.77
N THR A 55 -1.92 8.15 21.16
CA THR A 55 -1.47 8.25 22.56
C THR A 55 -1.19 9.70 22.97
N GLY A 56 -1.53 10.67 22.12
CA GLY A 56 -1.09 12.07 22.24
C GLY A 56 0.38 12.29 21.86
N THR A 57 1.10 11.23 21.46
CA THR A 57 2.48 11.32 20.97
C THR A 57 2.49 11.43 19.45
N VAL A 58 3.23 12.39 18.91
CA VAL A 58 3.48 12.51 17.47
C VAL A 58 4.74 11.71 17.14
N TYR A 59 4.59 10.71 16.28
CA TYR A 59 5.69 9.88 15.80
C TYR A 59 6.24 10.43 14.48
N GLY A 60 7.53 10.20 14.20
CA GLY A 60 8.16 10.66 12.96
C GLY A 60 7.70 9.88 11.73
N TYR A 61 7.36 8.60 11.90
CA TYR A 61 6.80 7.76 10.84
C TYR A 61 6.00 6.57 11.39
N GLU A 62 5.14 5.98 10.55
CA GLU A 62 4.18 4.94 10.94
C GLU A 62 4.82 3.74 11.66
N ALA A 63 6.01 3.31 11.23
CA ALA A 63 6.68 2.14 11.77
C ALA A 63 7.34 2.37 13.15
N GLU A 64 7.39 3.60 13.67
CA GLU A 64 7.79 3.88 15.06
C GLU A 64 6.67 3.60 16.05
N VAL A 65 5.43 3.67 15.61
CA VAL A 65 4.27 3.42 16.46
C VAL A 65 4.33 1.97 16.94
N PRO A 66 4.38 1.71 18.26
CA PRO A 66 4.30 0.35 18.79
C PRO A 66 2.94 -0.23 18.43
N LYS A 67 2.92 -1.27 17.60
CA LYS A 67 1.71 -1.97 17.16
C LYS A 67 1.88 -3.46 17.37
N THR A 68 0.75 -4.16 17.52
CA THR A 68 0.70 -5.62 17.51
C THR A 68 1.45 -6.19 16.30
N GLN A 69 2.35 -7.13 16.53
CA GLN A 69 3.13 -7.80 15.50
C GLN A 69 2.60 -9.22 15.25
N CYS A 70 2.91 -9.79 14.09
CA CYS A 70 2.54 -11.17 13.77
C CYS A 70 3.04 -12.15 14.85
N SER A 71 4.26 -11.93 15.35
CA SER A 71 4.88 -12.78 16.37
C SER A 71 4.25 -12.68 17.75
N ASP A 72 3.48 -11.62 18.02
CA ASP A 72 2.76 -11.49 19.28
C ASP A 72 1.65 -12.55 19.39
N CYS A 73 1.01 -12.92 18.28
CA CYS A 73 -0.01 -13.98 18.23
C CYS A 73 0.51 -15.32 17.71
N HIS A 74 1.39 -15.32 16.71
CA HIS A 74 1.82 -16.55 16.03
C HIS A 74 3.16 -17.09 16.54
N GLY A 75 3.89 -16.32 17.36
CA GLY A 75 5.30 -16.59 17.60
C GLY A 75 6.17 -16.30 16.38
N GLY A 76 7.45 -16.63 16.44
CA GLY A 76 8.40 -16.39 15.37
C GLY A 76 9.73 -17.10 15.59
N PHE A 77 10.71 -16.75 14.76
CA PHE A 77 12.03 -17.41 14.71
C PHE A 77 12.75 -17.53 16.05
N CYS A 78 12.62 -16.53 16.93
CA CYS A 78 13.27 -16.52 18.25
C CYS A 78 12.39 -17.07 19.37
N GLN A 79 11.06 -17.01 19.22
CA GLN A 79 10.10 -17.44 20.23
C GLN A 79 8.88 -18.04 19.53
N PRO A 80 8.73 -19.37 19.46
CA PRO A 80 7.69 -20.02 18.64
C PRO A 80 6.29 -19.92 19.24
N THR A 81 6.16 -19.50 20.50
CA THR A 81 4.87 -19.32 21.17
C THR A 81 4.42 -17.86 21.15
N PRO A 82 3.11 -17.59 21.32
CA PRO A 82 2.59 -16.24 21.38
C PRO A 82 3.15 -15.45 22.58
N ASN A 83 3.13 -14.13 22.46
CA ASN A 83 3.41 -13.22 23.55
C ASN A 83 2.21 -13.20 24.51
N LYS A 84 2.39 -13.78 25.70
CA LYS A 84 1.33 -13.87 26.73
C LYS A 84 0.91 -12.52 27.32
N ALA A 85 1.65 -11.44 27.06
CA ALA A 85 1.27 -10.08 27.46
C ALA A 85 0.18 -9.48 26.56
N VAL A 86 -0.07 -10.07 25.38
CA VAL A 86 -1.15 -9.63 24.49
C VAL A 86 -2.48 -10.00 25.13
N ALA A 87 -3.34 -9.00 25.29
CA ALA A 87 -4.69 -9.23 25.79
C ALA A 87 -5.43 -10.25 24.92
N ASN A 88 -6.32 -11.04 25.55
CA ASN A 88 -7.18 -12.01 24.89
C ASN A 88 -6.50 -13.24 24.27
N ILE A 89 -5.20 -13.43 24.47
CA ILE A 89 -4.55 -14.72 24.22
C ILE A 89 -4.61 -15.59 25.49
N LYS A 90 -5.10 -16.82 25.37
CA LYS A 90 -5.11 -17.82 26.45
C LYS A 90 -4.60 -19.17 25.97
N SER A 91 -3.91 -19.89 26.84
CA SER A 91 -3.58 -21.30 26.63
C SER A 91 -4.76 -22.19 27.05
N GLU A 92 -5.20 -23.08 26.17
CA GLU A 92 -6.17 -24.14 26.46
C GLU A 92 -5.54 -25.48 26.04
N GLY A 93 -5.04 -26.25 27.03
CA GLY A 93 -4.18 -27.41 26.77
C GLY A 93 -2.88 -27.02 26.07
N GLU A 94 -2.53 -27.71 25.00
CA GLU A 94 -1.37 -27.40 24.14
C GLU A 94 -1.65 -26.28 23.12
N ALA A 95 -2.90 -25.84 22.97
CA ALA A 95 -3.28 -24.82 22.01
C ALA A 95 -3.29 -23.43 22.62
N PHE A 96 -3.08 -22.41 21.78
CA PHE A 96 -3.34 -21.02 22.15
C PHE A 96 -4.57 -20.52 21.38
N LEU A 97 -5.46 -19.86 22.09
CA LEU A 97 -6.65 -19.24 21.54
C LEU A 97 -6.56 -17.72 21.68
N PHE A 98 -6.94 -17.01 20.63
CA PHE A 98 -7.20 -15.58 20.67
C PHE A 98 -8.71 -15.34 20.69
N ARG A 99 -9.19 -14.48 21.58
CA ARG A 99 -10.60 -14.06 21.62
C ARG A 99 -10.75 -12.67 20.98
N SER A 100 -11.61 -12.57 19.98
CA SER A 100 -11.92 -11.30 19.32
C SER A 100 -12.40 -10.24 20.31
N ASN A 101 -11.90 -9.02 20.13
CA ASN A 101 -12.27 -7.83 20.87
C ASN A 101 -13.71 -7.41 20.57
N THR A 102 -14.18 -7.57 19.33
CA THR A 102 -15.53 -7.19 18.92
C THR A 102 -16.53 -8.33 19.13
N SER A 103 -16.29 -9.48 18.51
CA SER A 103 -17.30 -10.56 18.45
C SER A 103 -17.27 -11.50 19.67
N GLY A 104 -16.19 -11.48 20.45
CA GLY A 104 -15.95 -12.47 21.51
C GLY A 104 -15.67 -13.89 21.01
N ARG A 105 -15.66 -14.12 19.70
CA ARG A 105 -15.34 -15.41 19.09
C ARG A 105 -13.91 -15.81 19.43
N LYS A 106 -13.68 -17.10 19.70
CA LYS A 106 -12.36 -17.67 19.94
C LYS A 106 -11.79 -18.25 18.64
N PHE A 107 -10.52 -17.98 18.39
CA PHE A 107 -9.75 -18.45 17.25
C PHE A 107 -8.54 -19.23 17.74
N LYS A 108 -8.35 -20.45 17.23
CA LYS A 108 -7.11 -21.19 17.46
C LYS A 108 -5.96 -20.54 16.68
N LEU A 109 -4.89 -20.18 17.37
CA LEU A 109 -3.72 -19.55 16.77
C LEU A 109 -2.89 -20.59 16.02
N ALA A 110 -2.61 -20.31 14.74
CA ALA A 110 -1.64 -21.06 13.96
C ALA A 110 -0.23 -20.61 14.37
N LEU A 111 0.55 -21.47 15.01
CA LEU A 111 1.86 -21.10 15.52
C LEU A 111 2.95 -21.23 14.46
N PHE A 112 4.00 -20.43 14.62
CA PHE A 112 5.23 -20.55 13.86
C PHE A 112 5.83 -21.95 14.04
N SER A 113 6.12 -22.64 12.93
CA SER A 113 6.78 -23.95 12.93
C SER A 113 8.08 -23.90 12.13
N LYS A 114 9.16 -24.44 12.71
CA LYS A 114 10.45 -24.63 12.02
C LYS A 114 10.43 -25.79 11.02
N ASP A 115 9.38 -26.59 10.99
CA ASP A 115 9.24 -27.71 10.05
C ASP A 115 8.90 -27.20 8.64
N VAL A 116 8.36 -25.98 8.53
CA VAL A 116 8.17 -25.31 7.25
C VAL A 116 9.55 -24.97 6.67
N VAL A 117 9.83 -25.44 5.45
CA VAL A 117 11.13 -25.29 4.77
C VAL A 117 11.60 -23.84 4.79
N SER A 118 10.71 -22.91 4.44
CA SER A 118 11.00 -21.47 4.41
C SER A 118 11.32 -20.88 5.79
N HIS A 119 10.79 -21.43 6.89
CA HIS A 119 11.12 -21.00 8.26
C HIS A 119 12.46 -21.58 8.76
N ASN A 120 12.94 -22.67 8.15
CA ASN A 120 14.19 -23.30 8.52
C ASN A 120 15.42 -22.72 7.77
N ILE A 121 15.22 -21.68 6.96
CA ILE A 121 16.31 -20.98 6.27
C ILE A 121 16.80 -19.85 7.20
N PRO A 122 18.04 -19.89 7.72
CA PRO A 122 18.51 -18.95 8.74
C PRO A 122 18.40 -17.48 8.34
N GLN A 123 18.57 -17.17 7.05
CA GLN A 123 18.50 -15.82 6.50
C GLN A 123 17.06 -15.28 6.50
N HIS A 124 16.04 -16.14 6.44
CA HIS A 124 14.64 -15.71 6.42
C HIS A 124 14.16 -15.14 7.75
N LYS A 125 14.90 -15.33 8.84
CA LYS A 125 14.64 -14.61 10.11
C LYS A 125 14.76 -13.09 9.97
N GLU A 126 15.44 -12.61 8.93
CA GLU A 126 15.58 -11.19 8.61
C GLU A 126 14.41 -10.66 7.77
N VAL A 127 13.51 -11.52 7.30
CA VAL A 127 12.35 -11.14 6.50
C VAL A 127 11.14 -10.94 7.42
N ARG A 128 10.39 -9.85 7.21
CA ARG A 128 9.11 -9.65 7.90
C ARG A 128 8.11 -10.71 7.47
N CYS A 129 7.35 -11.28 8.42
CA CYS A 129 6.32 -12.28 8.10
C CYS A 129 5.36 -11.78 7.01
N GLY A 130 4.91 -10.52 7.10
CA GLY A 130 4.04 -9.91 6.09
C GLY A 130 4.70 -9.78 4.70
N ALA A 131 6.02 -9.70 4.61
CA ALA A 131 6.69 -9.75 3.31
C ALA A 131 6.66 -11.16 2.70
N CYS A 132 6.60 -12.23 3.49
CA CYS A 132 6.43 -13.58 2.97
C CYS A 132 4.94 -13.94 2.75
N HIS A 133 4.08 -13.66 3.73
CA HIS A 133 2.70 -14.13 3.76
C HIS A 133 1.68 -13.23 3.07
N ALA A 134 2.01 -11.97 2.75
CA ALA A 134 1.12 -11.15 1.93
C ALA A 134 0.99 -11.74 0.53
N GLN A 135 -0.24 -11.94 0.07
CA GLN A 135 -0.54 -12.41 -1.28
C GLN A 135 -0.22 -11.34 -2.33
N TRP A 136 -0.48 -10.07 -1.99
CA TRP A 136 -0.39 -8.96 -2.91
C TRP A 136 -0.28 -7.63 -2.14
N SER A 137 0.29 -6.58 -2.74
CA SER A 137 0.33 -5.22 -2.17
C SER A 137 -0.06 -4.22 -3.24
N TYR A 138 -0.98 -3.32 -2.91
CA TYR A 138 -1.29 -2.23 -3.81
C TYR A 138 -0.18 -1.19 -3.87
N GLN A 139 0.04 -0.72 -5.09
CA GLN A 139 1.05 0.24 -5.47
C GLN A 139 0.35 1.29 -6.32
N ASP A 140 0.39 2.54 -5.85
CA ASP A 140 -0.19 3.67 -6.56
C ASP A 140 0.96 4.55 -7.03
N TYR A 141 1.15 4.61 -8.35
CA TYR A 141 2.27 5.27 -8.99
C TYR A 141 1.82 6.55 -9.68
N GLY A 142 2.51 7.64 -9.36
CA GLY A 142 2.35 8.95 -9.99
C GLY A 142 0.92 9.49 -9.93
N LEU A 143 0.50 10.04 -8.79
CA LEU A 143 -0.73 10.84 -8.75
C LEU A 143 -0.44 12.20 -9.38
N SER A 144 -1.12 12.51 -10.47
CA SER A 144 -1.10 13.85 -11.05
C SER A 144 -2.08 14.69 -10.25
N VAL A 145 -1.61 15.81 -9.71
CA VAL A 145 -2.40 16.83 -9.01
C VAL A 145 -2.30 18.10 -9.85
N MET A 146 -3.42 18.55 -10.36
CA MET A 146 -3.48 19.55 -11.41
C MET A 146 -4.34 20.71 -10.95
N ARG A 147 -3.79 21.92 -11.05
CA ARG A 147 -4.56 23.16 -10.96
C ARG A 147 -4.84 23.68 -12.36
N ASP A 148 -6.07 24.09 -12.60
CA ASP A 148 -6.46 24.60 -13.89
C ASP A 148 -7.45 25.76 -13.76
N ASP A 149 -7.02 26.91 -14.25
CA ASP A 149 -7.77 28.16 -14.20
C ASP A 149 -8.52 28.43 -15.52
N SER A 150 -8.41 27.55 -16.52
CA SER A 150 -9.06 27.73 -17.81
C SER A 150 -10.56 27.42 -17.77
N PRO A 151 -11.38 28.07 -18.60
CA PRO A 151 -12.82 27.81 -18.68
C PRO A 151 -13.17 26.56 -19.52
N ASP A 152 -12.31 25.54 -19.55
CA ASP A 152 -12.56 24.30 -20.29
C ASP A 152 -13.08 23.20 -19.35
N TYR A 153 -14.38 23.20 -19.09
CA TYR A 153 -14.98 22.23 -18.17
C TYR A 153 -15.07 20.83 -18.78
N GLY A 154 -15.13 20.72 -20.12
CA GLY A 154 -15.38 19.46 -20.83
C GLY A 154 -14.37 18.37 -20.50
N LYS A 155 -13.10 18.74 -20.32
CA LYS A 155 -12.03 17.80 -19.93
C LYS A 155 -12.24 17.17 -18.55
N TRP A 156 -12.92 17.84 -17.63
CA TRP A 156 -13.17 17.32 -16.27
C TRP A 156 -14.37 16.39 -16.19
N ALA A 157 -15.19 16.30 -17.24
CA ALA A 157 -16.39 15.45 -17.26
C ALA A 157 -16.10 13.98 -16.97
N ARG A 158 -14.89 13.50 -17.33
CA ARG A 158 -14.46 12.13 -17.07
C ARG A 158 -13.90 11.91 -15.66
N LEU A 159 -13.55 12.99 -14.95
CA LEU A 159 -12.98 12.99 -13.61
C LEU A 159 -13.95 13.60 -12.60
N LEU A 160 -15.26 13.46 -12.82
CA LEU A 160 -16.28 14.04 -11.95
C LEU A 160 -16.16 13.58 -10.48
N ILE A 161 -15.74 12.34 -10.28
CA ILE A 161 -15.76 11.63 -9.01
C ILE A 161 -14.32 11.28 -8.62
N GLN A 162 -13.79 11.99 -7.63
CA GLN A 162 -12.38 11.86 -7.18
C GLN A 162 -12.25 11.73 -5.65
N GLY A 163 -13.35 11.50 -4.94
CA GLY A 163 -13.37 11.43 -3.48
C GLY A 163 -13.42 12.79 -2.79
N ASP A 164 -13.55 13.88 -3.55
CA ASP A 164 -13.78 15.23 -3.05
C ASP A 164 -15.26 15.62 -3.27
N PRO A 165 -16.07 15.72 -2.19
CA PRO A 165 -17.49 16.07 -2.28
C PRO A 165 -17.73 17.49 -2.81
N TYR A 166 -16.82 18.43 -2.52
CA TYR A 166 -16.94 19.81 -2.99
C TYR A 166 -16.73 19.85 -4.51
N LEU A 167 -15.62 19.25 -4.97
CA LEU A 167 -15.29 19.17 -6.39
C LEU A 167 -16.38 18.47 -7.19
N GLU A 168 -16.88 17.34 -6.68
CA GLU A 168 -17.97 16.60 -7.33
C GLU A 168 -19.24 17.47 -7.44
N GLY A 169 -19.64 18.14 -6.35
CA GLY A 169 -20.80 19.03 -6.34
C GLY A 169 -20.64 20.23 -7.28
N PHE A 170 -19.46 20.85 -7.30
CA PHE A 170 -19.11 21.95 -8.19
C PHE A 170 -19.22 21.53 -9.67
N LEU A 171 -18.54 20.45 -10.05
CA LEU A 171 -18.52 19.97 -11.43
C LEU A 171 -19.91 19.51 -11.90
N ARG A 172 -20.72 18.87 -11.05
CA ARG A 172 -22.12 18.51 -11.38
C ARG A 172 -22.97 19.71 -11.77
N LYS A 173 -22.72 20.86 -11.14
CA LYS A 173 -23.44 22.11 -11.43
C LYS A 173 -22.91 22.78 -12.69
N GLU A 174 -21.60 22.90 -12.81
CA GLU A 174 -20.98 23.70 -13.87
C GLU A 174 -20.86 22.97 -15.21
N LEU A 175 -20.69 21.63 -15.23
CA LEU A 175 -20.70 20.85 -16.49
C LEU A 175 -22.05 20.89 -17.22
N ASN A 176 -23.14 21.15 -16.50
CA ASN A 176 -24.48 21.29 -17.07
C ASN A 176 -24.74 22.69 -17.65
N ARG A 177 -23.77 23.60 -17.53
CA ARG A 177 -23.84 24.98 -18.03
C ARG A 177 -22.87 25.14 -19.19
N VAL A 178 -23.22 26.00 -20.14
CA VAL A 178 -22.22 26.55 -21.08
C VAL A 178 -21.43 27.60 -20.33
N ALA A 179 -20.49 27.17 -19.49
CA ALA A 179 -19.67 28.05 -18.68
C ALA A 179 -18.46 28.53 -19.49
N ASN A 180 -18.44 29.82 -19.86
CA ASN A 180 -17.29 30.47 -20.50
C ASN A 180 -16.39 31.22 -19.50
N GLN A 181 -16.64 31.09 -18.19
CA GLN A 181 -15.87 31.77 -17.15
C GLN A 181 -14.95 30.79 -16.42
N PRO A 182 -13.73 31.21 -16.03
CA PRO A 182 -12.84 30.43 -15.19
C PRO A 182 -13.56 29.86 -13.96
N PRO A 183 -13.27 28.60 -13.56
CA PRO A 183 -13.82 28.05 -12.32
C PRO A 183 -13.34 28.86 -11.13
N VAL A 184 -14.16 28.90 -10.07
CA VAL A 184 -13.78 29.47 -8.78
C VAL A 184 -14.05 28.42 -7.71
N SER A 185 -13.00 27.97 -7.03
CA SER A 185 -13.07 26.92 -6.02
C SER A 185 -12.10 27.21 -4.85
N PRO A 186 -12.25 26.52 -3.70
CA PRO A 186 -11.26 26.57 -2.63
C PRO A 186 -9.91 26.10 -3.15
N ASP A 187 -8.89 26.92 -2.94
CA ASP A 187 -7.51 26.51 -3.16
C ASP A 187 -7.06 25.66 -1.97
N TRP A 188 -6.88 24.36 -2.18
CA TRP A 188 -6.55 23.41 -1.11
C TRP A 188 -5.19 23.66 -0.42
N LEU A 189 -4.41 24.62 -0.91
CA LEU A 189 -3.17 25.06 -0.26
C LEU A 189 -3.41 26.05 0.88
N ASP A 190 -4.43 26.91 0.79
CA ASP A 190 -4.69 27.97 1.79
C ASP A 190 -6.17 28.12 2.19
N GLY A 191 -7.07 27.36 1.58
CA GLY A 191 -8.51 27.34 1.84
C GLY A 191 -9.29 28.51 1.24
N ASN A 192 -8.65 29.46 0.56
CA ASN A 192 -9.32 30.63 0.02
C ASN A 192 -10.01 30.33 -1.31
N MET A 193 -11.15 30.96 -1.57
CA MET A 193 -11.80 30.90 -2.89
C MET A 193 -10.96 31.65 -3.92
N LYS A 194 -10.49 30.96 -4.96
CA LYS A 194 -9.67 31.54 -6.03
C LYS A 194 -10.13 31.05 -7.40
N PRO A 195 -9.82 31.79 -8.49
CA PRO A 195 -9.89 31.23 -9.82
C PRO A 195 -9.04 29.96 -9.88
N GLY A 196 -9.57 28.94 -10.56
CA GLY A 196 -8.97 27.63 -10.62
C GLY A 196 -9.82 26.54 -10.03
N ILE A 197 -9.51 25.33 -10.46
CA ILE A 197 -9.98 24.10 -9.85
C ILE A 197 -8.81 23.14 -9.68
N TRP A 198 -8.83 22.40 -8.56
CA TRP A 198 -7.93 21.28 -8.34
C TRP A 198 -8.61 19.98 -8.76
N TYR A 199 -7.88 19.17 -9.52
CA TYR A 199 -8.29 17.81 -9.84
C TYR A 199 -7.07 16.91 -9.90
N SER A 200 -7.31 15.61 -9.96
CA SER A 200 -6.28 14.60 -9.84
C SER A 200 -6.60 13.35 -10.64
N GLY A 201 -5.55 12.56 -10.89
CA GLY A 201 -5.66 11.30 -11.60
C GLY A 201 -4.39 10.48 -11.46
N TRP A 202 -4.56 9.16 -11.30
CA TRP A 202 -3.43 8.25 -11.18
C TRP A 202 -2.83 7.90 -12.55
N ARG A 203 -1.51 7.81 -12.63
CA ARG A 203 -0.82 7.33 -13.84
C ARG A 203 -0.85 5.80 -13.93
N ALA A 204 -0.65 5.11 -12.82
CA ALA A 204 -0.77 3.66 -12.78
C ALA A 204 -1.04 3.14 -11.37
N ARG A 205 -1.98 2.19 -11.25
CA ARG A 205 -2.26 1.49 -9.99
C ARG A 205 -2.31 -0.01 -10.21
N ARG A 206 -1.70 -0.79 -9.32
CA ARG A 206 -1.54 -2.26 -9.43
C ARG A 206 -1.54 -2.90 -8.05
N TRP A 207 -2.03 -4.14 -7.91
CA TRP A 207 -2.11 -4.83 -6.61
C TRP A 207 -1.05 -5.90 -6.35
N GLU A 208 -0.23 -6.31 -7.32
CA GLU A 208 0.63 -7.51 -7.17
C GLU A 208 2.12 -7.23 -6.91
N PHE A 209 2.59 -6.02 -7.17
CA PHE A 209 4.02 -5.72 -7.11
C PHE A 209 4.49 -5.48 -5.68
N MET A 210 5.50 -6.23 -5.24
CA MET A 210 6.03 -6.16 -3.88
C MET A 210 7.55 -6.01 -3.89
N PRO A 211 8.07 -4.82 -4.26
CA PRO A 211 9.49 -4.54 -4.13
C PRO A 211 9.92 -4.65 -2.66
N LEU A 212 11.12 -5.16 -2.42
CA LEU A 212 11.65 -5.32 -1.08
C LEU A 212 12.69 -4.24 -0.75
N GLY A 213 12.80 -3.94 0.54
CA GLY A 213 13.84 -3.09 1.12
C GLY A 213 13.97 -3.35 2.61
N LEU A 214 14.82 -2.59 3.29
CA LEU A 214 14.99 -2.69 4.73
C LEU A 214 14.17 -1.64 5.45
N ASP A 215 13.46 -2.08 6.49
CA ASP A 215 12.76 -1.20 7.41
C ASP A 215 13.66 -0.63 8.51
N SER A 216 13.07 0.15 9.41
CA SER A 216 13.80 0.84 10.49
C SER A 216 14.48 -0.09 11.49
N LYS A 217 14.13 -1.39 11.51
CA LYS A 217 14.76 -2.40 12.37
C LYS A 217 15.71 -3.31 11.58
N GLY A 218 16.04 -2.94 10.34
CA GLY A 218 16.93 -3.69 9.46
C GLY A 218 16.32 -4.97 8.90
N LYS A 219 14.99 -5.14 8.96
CA LYS A 219 14.30 -6.33 8.42
C LYS A 219 13.84 -6.08 6.98
N TYR A 220 13.89 -7.11 6.14
CA TYR A 220 13.37 -7.06 4.79
C TYR A 220 11.84 -6.96 4.81
N ALA A 221 11.30 -5.91 4.21
CA ALA A 221 9.88 -5.58 4.17
C ALA A 221 9.46 -5.21 2.74
N VAL A 222 8.16 -5.32 2.47
CA VAL A 222 7.56 -4.76 1.24
C VAL A 222 7.68 -3.25 1.30
N LEU A 223 8.08 -2.64 0.20
CA LEU A 223 8.07 -1.19 0.01
C LEU A 223 6.87 -0.77 -0.84
N ARG A 224 6.39 0.46 -0.59
CA ARG A 224 5.32 1.09 -1.36
C ARG A 224 5.65 2.58 -1.60
N PRO A 225 5.39 3.15 -2.78
CA PRO A 225 5.52 4.58 -2.99
C PRO A 225 4.57 5.34 -2.06
N ARG A 226 5.08 6.40 -1.45
CA ARG A 226 4.32 7.34 -0.64
C ARG A 226 4.52 8.73 -1.23
N TYR A 227 3.42 9.45 -1.38
CA TYR A 227 3.41 10.84 -1.81
C TYR A 227 4.04 11.07 -3.19
N GLN A 228 3.95 10.08 -4.09
CA GLN A 228 4.48 10.17 -5.47
C GLN A 228 3.56 11.05 -6.33
N TYR A 229 3.54 12.34 -6.04
CA TYR A 229 2.73 13.35 -6.72
C TYR A 229 3.51 14.07 -7.82
N PHE A 230 2.80 14.44 -8.88
CA PHE A 230 3.25 15.41 -9.87
C PHE A 230 2.30 16.59 -9.89
N VAL A 231 2.85 17.80 -9.93
CA VAL A 231 2.07 19.03 -9.93
C VAL A 231 2.07 19.63 -11.32
N SER A 232 0.89 19.93 -11.85
CA SER A 232 0.74 20.72 -13.07
C SER A 232 -0.14 21.94 -12.81
N TYR A 233 0.09 23.00 -13.57
CA TYR A 233 -0.66 24.25 -13.47
C TYR A 233 -0.94 24.78 -14.88
N ILE A 234 -2.22 24.97 -15.17
CA ILE A 234 -2.71 25.61 -16.39
C ILE A 234 -3.36 26.94 -15.98
N ASP A 235 -2.91 28.03 -16.59
CA ASP A 235 -3.47 29.35 -16.29
C ASP A 235 -4.81 29.61 -17.00
N LYS A 236 -5.39 30.79 -16.76
CA LYS A 236 -6.70 31.17 -17.32
C LYS A 236 -6.73 31.26 -18.85
N ASN A 237 -5.57 31.42 -19.50
CA ASN A 237 -5.46 31.49 -20.96
C ASN A 237 -5.33 30.08 -21.57
N GLY A 238 -5.13 29.05 -20.73
CA GLY A 238 -4.85 27.69 -21.17
C GLY A 238 -3.36 27.40 -21.33
N ASP A 239 -2.48 28.32 -20.90
CA ASP A 239 -1.04 28.12 -20.99
C ASP A 239 -0.56 27.19 -19.87
N VAL A 240 0.29 26.22 -20.22
CA VAL A 240 0.87 25.27 -19.27
C VAL A 240 2.04 25.95 -18.55
N VAL A 241 1.81 26.39 -17.33
CA VAL A 241 2.81 27.06 -16.48
C VAL A 241 3.69 26.04 -15.75
N LEU A 242 3.11 24.93 -15.30
CA LEU A 242 3.83 23.78 -14.76
C LEU A 242 3.34 22.51 -15.45
N ASP A 243 4.26 21.71 -15.97
CA ASP A 243 3.95 20.40 -16.55
C ASP A 243 4.61 19.30 -15.73
N SER A 244 3.78 18.49 -15.06
CA SER A 244 4.21 17.24 -14.43
C SER A 244 5.45 17.39 -13.54
N VAL A 245 5.50 18.46 -12.74
CA VAL A 245 6.67 18.81 -11.92
C VAL A 245 6.66 17.99 -10.64
N ALA A 246 7.77 17.29 -10.38
CA ALA A 246 7.97 16.58 -9.14
C ALA A 246 8.32 17.56 -8.00
N PRO A 247 7.60 17.53 -6.85
CA PRO A 247 7.96 18.36 -5.71
C PRO A 247 9.32 17.94 -5.13
N LYS A 248 9.96 18.85 -4.39
CA LYS A 248 11.18 18.55 -3.62
C LYS A 248 10.82 18.31 -2.15
N ARG A 249 11.57 17.45 -1.49
CA ARG A 249 11.45 17.23 -0.05
C ARG A 249 11.84 18.51 0.70
N GLY A 250 11.15 18.82 1.80
CA GLY A 250 11.38 20.05 2.58
C GLY A 250 12.78 20.18 3.19
N ASP A 251 13.51 19.06 3.34
CA ASP A 251 14.91 19.02 3.79
C ASP A 251 15.93 19.15 2.65
N GLY A 252 15.47 19.27 1.40
CA GLY A 252 16.32 19.35 0.20
C GLY A 252 17.01 18.04 -0.21
N LYS A 253 16.82 16.91 0.48
CA LYS A 253 17.55 15.64 0.25
C LYS A 253 17.09 14.86 -0.98
N GLY A 254 16.09 15.33 -1.72
CA GLY A 254 15.66 14.69 -2.96
C GLY A 254 14.24 15.06 -3.38
N VAL A 255 13.67 14.20 -4.23
CA VAL A 255 12.28 14.29 -4.65
C VAL A 255 11.31 14.12 -3.47
N GLY A 256 10.14 14.75 -3.55
CA GLY A 256 9.12 14.81 -2.51
C GLY A 256 8.41 13.49 -2.22
N TRP A 257 8.84 12.38 -2.82
CA TRP A 257 8.30 11.04 -2.59
C TRP A 257 9.36 10.05 -2.12
N ALA A 258 8.91 8.93 -1.57
CA ALA A 258 9.77 7.85 -1.11
C ALA A 258 9.06 6.51 -1.24
N PHE A 259 9.81 5.44 -1.43
CA PHE A 259 9.28 4.10 -1.18
C PHE A 259 9.50 3.75 0.29
N MET A 260 8.42 3.54 1.02
CA MET A 260 8.44 3.31 2.47
C MET A 260 8.04 1.86 2.78
N PRO A 261 8.59 1.26 3.84
CA PRO A 261 8.14 -0.03 4.34
C PRO A 261 6.63 -0.04 4.60
N TYR A 262 5.97 -1.10 4.16
CA TYR A 262 4.54 -1.30 4.25
C TYR A 262 4.22 -2.70 4.79
N ARG A 263 3.09 -2.82 5.49
CA ARG A 263 2.55 -4.07 6.00
C ARG A 263 1.23 -4.36 5.30
N PRO A 264 1.21 -5.22 4.27
CA PRO A 264 -0.01 -5.56 3.56
C PRO A 264 -1.01 -6.29 4.46
N HIS A 265 -2.29 -5.99 4.29
CA HIS A 265 -3.42 -6.65 4.96
C HIS A 265 -4.05 -7.67 4.01
N THR A 266 -3.22 -8.55 3.48
CA THR A 266 -3.53 -9.52 2.41
C THR A 266 -2.87 -10.87 2.71
N ILE A 267 -2.75 -11.18 4.01
CA ILE A 267 -2.04 -12.32 4.55
C ILE A 267 -2.77 -13.61 4.21
N SER A 268 -2.00 -14.58 3.72
CA SER A 268 -2.42 -15.96 3.46
C SER A 268 -1.87 -16.91 4.54
N PRO A 269 -2.53 -18.04 4.81
CA PRO A 269 -2.00 -19.07 5.71
C PRO A 269 -0.67 -19.64 5.23
N VAL A 270 -0.39 -19.58 3.92
CA VAL A 270 0.86 -20.05 3.31
C VAL A 270 1.63 -18.84 2.76
N GLY A 271 2.94 -18.85 2.94
CA GLY A 271 3.83 -17.86 2.34
C GLY A 271 3.78 -17.88 0.81
N ARG A 272 4.18 -16.77 0.18
CA ARG A 272 4.44 -16.72 -1.26
C ARG A 272 5.48 -17.77 -1.62
N LYS A 273 5.35 -18.31 -2.84
CA LYS A 273 6.37 -19.20 -3.43
C LYS A 273 7.74 -18.50 -3.47
N CYS A 274 8.82 -19.28 -3.49
CA CYS A 274 10.18 -18.74 -3.47
C CYS A 274 10.41 -17.72 -4.58
N GLU A 275 9.83 -17.94 -5.77
CA GLU A 275 9.87 -17.09 -6.96
C GLU A 275 9.13 -15.75 -6.79
N GLY A 276 8.33 -15.60 -5.74
CA GLY A 276 7.74 -14.32 -5.37
C GLY A 276 8.77 -13.30 -4.86
N CYS A 277 9.97 -13.76 -4.47
CA CYS A 277 11.09 -12.93 -4.03
C CYS A 277 12.38 -13.24 -4.80
N HIS A 278 12.71 -14.51 -4.95
CA HIS A 278 13.87 -14.98 -5.70
C HIS A 278 13.57 -14.97 -7.20
N LEU A 279 14.56 -14.67 -8.03
CA LEU A 279 14.39 -14.58 -9.50
C LEU A 279 13.36 -13.52 -9.94
N ASN A 280 12.94 -12.65 -9.02
CA ASN A 280 11.92 -11.65 -9.25
C ASN A 280 12.55 -10.26 -9.28
N GLU A 281 12.64 -9.68 -10.46
CA GLU A 281 13.25 -8.37 -10.70
C GLU A 281 12.51 -7.25 -9.92
N THR A 282 11.19 -7.33 -9.84
CA THR A 282 10.37 -6.37 -9.08
C THR A 282 10.68 -6.46 -7.58
N ALA A 283 10.72 -7.68 -7.00
CA ALA A 283 11.05 -7.89 -5.60
C ALA A 283 12.48 -7.41 -5.28
N ALA A 284 13.41 -7.59 -6.22
CA ALA A 284 14.77 -7.06 -6.14
C ALA A 284 14.86 -5.53 -6.36
N GLY A 285 13.74 -4.84 -6.58
CA GLY A 285 13.68 -3.39 -6.73
C GLY A 285 14.23 -2.88 -8.05
N ARG A 286 14.15 -3.67 -9.12
CA ARG A 286 14.57 -3.27 -10.47
C ARG A 286 13.43 -2.75 -11.35
N GLY A 287 12.26 -2.52 -10.75
CA GLY A 287 11.06 -2.06 -11.45
C GLY A 287 10.30 -3.21 -12.11
N ILE A 288 9.19 -2.86 -12.77
CA ILE A 288 8.27 -3.82 -13.40
C ILE A 288 8.64 -4.08 -14.86
N PHE A 289 9.27 -3.09 -15.51
CA PHE A 289 9.64 -3.16 -16.92
C PHE A 289 11.12 -3.51 -17.07
N ARG A 290 11.46 -4.23 -18.16
CA ARG A 290 12.84 -4.62 -18.46
C ARG A 290 13.74 -3.45 -18.85
N ALA A 291 13.16 -2.40 -19.43
CA ALA A 291 13.86 -1.21 -19.85
C ALA A 291 13.21 0.02 -19.20
N ASN A 292 14.04 0.93 -18.73
CA ASN A 292 13.58 2.16 -18.11
C ASN A 292 13.38 3.24 -19.18
N THR A 293 12.13 3.63 -19.41
CA THR A 293 11.72 4.88 -20.05
C THR A 293 11.37 5.92 -18.99
N CYS A 294 11.22 7.19 -19.39
CA CYS A 294 10.69 8.26 -18.52
C CYS A 294 9.36 7.87 -17.86
N ASP A 295 8.47 7.18 -18.58
CA ASP A 295 7.18 6.73 -18.04
C ASP A 295 7.31 5.60 -17.01
N SER A 296 8.36 4.78 -17.14
CA SER A 296 8.56 3.63 -16.27
C SER A 296 9.36 3.92 -15.00
N GLU A 297 9.98 5.10 -14.92
CA GLU A 297 10.82 5.51 -13.78
C GLU A 297 10.02 5.50 -12.46
N LEU A 298 8.71 5.74 -12.54
CA LEU A 298 7.82 5.74 -11.38
C LEU A 298 7.73 4.40 -10.68
N PHE A 299 7.94 3.31 -11.40
CA PHE A 299 7.90 1.95 -10.87
C PHE A 299 9.22 1.54 -10.21
N LEU A 300 10.28 2.34 -10.34
CA LEU A 300 11.53 2.10 -9.66
C LEU A 300 11.43 2.59 -8.21
N PRO A 301 11.76 1.73 -7.22
CA PRO A 301 11.78 2.16 -5.83
C PRO A 301 12.78 3.30 -5.61
N SER A 302 12.28 4.46 -5.16
CA SER A 302 13.13 5.54 -4.67
C SER A 302 13.55 5.27 -3.21
N PRO A 303 14.70 5.78 -2.74
CA PRO A 303 15.13 5.60 -1.37
C PRO A 303 14.04 6.01 -0.35
N PRO A 304 13.90 5.28 0.77
CA PRO A 304 13.06 5.70 1.88
C PRO A 304 13.42 7.10 2.39
N ALA A 305 12.45 7.77 2.99
CA ALA A 305 12.60 9.11 3.56
C ALA A 305 13.48 9.16 4.84
N ILE A 306 13.71 8.01 5.46
CA ILE A 306 14.29 7.88 6.78
C ILE A 306 15.65 7.21 6.65
N ASP A 307 16.71 7.86 7.14
CA ASP A 307 18.11 7.52 6.82
C ASP A 307 18.53 6.07 7.18
N HIS A 308 17.94 5.47 8.21
CA HIS A 308 18.21 4.08 8.61
C HIS A 308 17.36 3.02 7.91
N MET A 309 16.44 3.43 7.04
CA MET A 309 15.74 2.56 6.09
C MET A 309 16.43 2.64 4.73
N ARG A 310 16.41 1.57 3.94
CA ARG A 310 17.08 1.60 2.64
C ARG A 310 16.54 0.61 1.62
N LEU A 311 16.84 0.87 0.36
CA LEU A 311 16.70 -0.11 -0.71
C LEU A 311 17.70 -1.27 -0.51
N LEU A 312 17.45 -2.37 -1.21
CA LEU A 312 18.41 -3.47 -1.30
C LEU A 312 19.70 -3.00 -1.97
N ASN A 313 20.83 -3.36 -1.37
CA ASN A 313 22.13 -3.11 -1.99
C ASN A 313 22.41 -4.12 -3.12
N LYS A 314 23.48 -3.91 -3.89
CA LYS A 314 23.84 -4.79 -5.01
C LYS A 314 23.97 -6.26 -4.59
N LYS A 315 24.66 -6.54 -3.47
CA LYS A 315 24.89 -7.91 -2.98
C LYS A 315 23.58 -8.61 -2.61
N GLU A 316 22.63 -7.90 -2.01
CA GLU A 316 21.31 -8.42 -1.66
C GLU A 316 20.46 -8.72 -2.90
N ARG A 317 20.46 -7.81 -3.88
CA ARG A 317 19.79 -8.02 -5.17
C ARG A 317 20.37 -9.22 -5.90
N ASP A 318 21.70 -9.32 -5.96
CA ASP A 318 22.38 -10.44 -6.61
C ASP A 318 22.08 -11.77 -5.91
N ARG A 319 21.92 -11.78 -4.58
CA ARG A 319 21.51 -12.98 -3.82
C ARG A 319 20.07 -13.41 -4.12
N LEU A 320 19.14 -12.47 -4.30
CA LEU A 320 17.76 -12.81 -4.69
C LEU A 320 17.69 -13.37 -6.11
N LEU A 321 18.48 -12.82 -7.02
CA LEU A 321 18.39 -13.14 -8.44
C LEU A 321 19.32 -14.27 -8.90
N ARG A 322 20.28 -14.70 -8.07
CA ARG A 322 21.16 -15.83 -8.38
C ARG A 322 20.54 -17.15 -7.93
N VAL A 323 20.43 -18.09 -8.87
CA VAL A 323 20.12 -19.49 -8.57
C VAL A 323 21.35 -20.17 -7.97
N THR A 324 21.26 -20.63 -6.72
CA THR A 324 22.27 -21.49 -6.08
C THR A 324 21.76 -22.92 -6.00
N GLU A 325 22.65 -23.89 -5.82
CA GLU A 325 22.25 -25.28 -5.62
C GLU A 325 21.41 -25.44 -4.34
N GLU A 326 21.81 -24.75 -3.27
CA GLU A 326 21.03 -24.69 -2.02
C GLU A 326 19.61 -24.17 -2.26
N TYR A 327 19.46 -23.09 -3.05
CA TYR A 327 18.15 -22.58 -3.43
C TYR A 327 17.32 -23.63 -4.18
N ARG A 328 17.90 -24.33 -5.17
CA ARG A 328 17.19 -25.36 -5.93
C ARG A 328 16.68 -26.49 -5.03
N VAL A 329 17.53 -26.97 -4.13
CA VAL A 329 17.16 -28.03 -3.17
C VAL A 329 16.05 -27.55 -2.24
N LYS A 330 16.16 -26.36 -1.64
CA LYS A 330 15.14 -25.84 -0.72
C LYS A 330 13.82 -25.57 -1.43
N ARG A 331 13.85 -25.00 -2.63
CA ARG A 331 12.66 -24.76 -3.46
C ARG A 331 11.93 -26.06 -3.78
N PHE A 332 12.66 -27.10 -4.19
CA PHE A 332 12.09 -28.41 -4.48
C PHE A 332 11.49 -29.07 -3.23
N LEU A 333 12.15 -28.98 -2.07
CA LEU A 333 11.59 -29.48 -0.80
C LEU A 333 10.32 -28.74 -0.38
N ASP A 334 10.24 -27.43 -0.60
CA ASP A 334 9.04 -26.62 -0.32
C ASP A 334 7.85 -27.06 -1.22
N GLU A 335 8.11 -27.35 -2.50
CA GLU A 335 7.09 -27.89 -3.42
C GLU A 335 6.54 -29.25 -2.97
N LEU A 336 7.39 -30.14 -2.45
CA LEU A 336 6.96 -31.46 -1.95
C LEU A 336 6.21 -31.39 -0.61
N THR A 337 6.42 -30.34 0.17
CA THR A 337 5.83 -30.19 1.51
C THR A 337 4.56 -29.34 1.52
N THR A 338 4.34 -28.52 0.49
CA THR A 338 3.15 -27.65 0.36
C THR A 338 1.88 -28.38 -0.13
N THR A 339 1.91 -29.69 -0.32
CA THR A 339 0.74 -30.55 -0.64
C THR A 339 0.04 -31.11 0.60
N ARG A 340 -0.37 -30.26 1.55
CA ARG A 340 -1.23 -30.66 2.68
C ARG A 340 -2.43 -29.76 2.87
#